data_AF-R7LVE0-F1
#
_entry.id   AF-R7LVE0-F1
#
_cell.length_a   1.000
_cell.length_b   1.000
_cell.length_c   1.000
_cell.angle_alpha   90.00
_cell.angle_beta   90.00
_cell.angle_gamma   90.00
#
_symmetry.space_group_name_H-M   'P 1'
#
loop_
_entity.id
_entity.type
_entity.pdbx_description
1 polymer ?
#
loop_
_entity_poly.entity_id
_entity_poly.type
_entity_poly.pdbx_seq_one_letter_code
_entity_poly.pdbx_strand_id
1 'polypeptide(L)'
;MGLKKKKRLDWAVIGRTLLILLVVLPPVALLGTALQRGYWIYQLRQERIRTENKVQQLKAENDALAQEKENLGDIKYIEKVARDEHNMVGKNEIPLFMVKK
;
A
#
# COMPACT_ATOMS: atom_id res chain seq x y z
N MET A 1 14.50 72.66 9.40
CA MET A 1 13.55 72.30 8.31
C MET A 1 14.19 71.16 7.51
N GLY A 2 13.85 69.91 7.82
CA GLY A 2 14.55 68.73 7.28
C GLY A 2 14.05 68.36 5.88
N LEU A 3 14.87 68.60 4.87
CA LEU A 3 14.59 68.23 3.48
C LEU A 3 14.60 66.70 3.33
N LYS A 4 13.42 66.11 3.15
CA LYS A 4 13.24 64.67 2.85
C LYS A 4 13.92 64.36 1.51
N LYS A 5 15.05 63.64 1.53
CA LYS A 5 15.70 63.13 0.33
C LYS A 5 14.80 62.08 -0.32
N LYS A 6 14.19 62.43 -1.45
CA LYS A 6 13.43 61.52 -2.31
C LYS A 6 14.41 60.50 -2.89
N LYS A 7 14.33 59.23 -2.47
CA LYS A 7 15.12 58.13 -3.06
C LYS A 7 14.73 58.04 -4.54
N ARG A 8 15.66 58.43 -5.43
CA ARG A 8 15.48 58.25 -6.87
C ARG A 8 15.57 56.75 -7.13
N LEU A 9 14.50 56.20 -7.66
CA LEU A 9 14.38 54.78 -7.96
C LEU A 9 15.15 54.53 -9.26
N ASP A 10 16.21 53.73 -9.20
CA ASP A 10 17.07 53.49 -10.36
C ASP A 10 16.40 52.48 -11.30
N TRP A 11 15.77 52.99 -12.36
CA TRP A 11 15.07 52.20 -13.37
C TRP A 11 15.95 51.10 -14.01
N ALA A 12 17.27 51.32 -14.07
CA ALA A 12 18.23 50.32 -14.53
C ALA A 12 18.37 49.15 -13.54
N VAL A 13 18.31 49.41 -12.23
CA VAL A 13 18.35 48.38 -11.19
C VAL A 13 17.05 47.60 -11.18
N ILE A 14 15.90 48.29 -11.32
CA ILE A 14 14.58 47.65 -11.42
C ILE A 14 14.49 46.76 -12.67
N GLY A 15 14.99 47.23 -13.81
CA GLY A 15 14.99 46.43 -15.04
C GLY A 15 15.84 45.17 -14.91
N ARG A 16 17.01 45.27 -14.27
CA ARG A 16 17.88 44.11 -14.00
C ARG A 16 17.27 43.12 -13.02
N THR A 17 16.64 43.60 -11.93
CA THR A 17 15.99 42.70 -10.97
C THR A 17 14.77 42.02 -11.56
N LEU A 18 13.98 42.71 -12.39
CA LEU A 18 12.86 42.12 -13.13
C LEU A 18 13.32 41.03 -14.12
N LEU A 19 14.43 41.25 -14.84
CA LEU A 19 15.00 40.24 -15.74
C LEU A 19 15.47 38.99 -14.99
N ILE A 20 16.16 39.15 -13.86
CA ILE A 20 16.61 38.02 -13.03
C ILE A 20 15.39 37.25 -12.51
N LEU A 21 14.37 37.96 -12.04
CA LEU A 21 13.16 37.34 -11.50
C LEU A 21 12.37 36.59 -12.59
N LEU A 22 12.30 37.13 -13.81
CA LEU A 22 11.69 36.47 -14.97
C LEU A 22 12.40 35.16 -15.36
N VAL A 23 13.72 35.09 -15.20
CA VAL A 23 14.52 33.89 -15.54
C VAL A 23 14.51 32.85 -14.41
N VAL A 24 14.51 33.29 -13.15
CA VAL A 24 14.63 32.39 -11.98
C VAL A 24 13.29 31.80 -11.54
N LEU A 25 12.19 32.55 -11.70
CA LEU A 25 10.88 32.13 -11.19
C LEU A 25 10.28 30.90 -11.93
N PRO A 26 10.38 30.78 -13.27
CA PRO A 26 9.86 29.61 -13.99
C PRO A 26 10.53 28.26 -13.61
N PRO A 27 11.88 28.14 -13.51
CA PRO A 27 12.50 26.89 -13.08
C PRO A 27 12.09 26.46 -11.67
N VAL A 28 11.95 27.42 -10.74
CA VAL A 28 11.53 27.14 -9.36
C VAL A 28 10.08 26.63 -9.31
N ALA A 29 9.19 27.22 -10.10
CA ALA A 29 7.80 26.75 -10.21
C ALA A 29 7.72 25.34 -10.82
N LEU A 30 8.51 25.05 -11.85
CA LEU A 30 8.56 23.71 -12.46
C LEU A 30 9.06 22.65 -11.47
N LEU A 31 10.13 22.92 -10.72
CA LEU A 31 10.66 22.02 -9.70
C LEU A 31 9.64 21.75 -8.58
N GLY A 32 8.92 22.78 -8.12
CA GLY A 32 7.86 22.62 -7.12
C GLY A 32 6.75 21.67 -7.57
N THR A 33 6.27 21.83 -8.81
CA THR A 33 5.21 20.96 -9.36
C THR A 33 5.67 19.51 -9.60
N ALA A 34 6.94 19.30 -9.95
CA ALA A 34 7.50 17.97 -10.16
C ALA A 34 7.56 17.16 -8.85
N LEU A 35 7.96 17.80 -7.74
CA LEU A 35 8.01 17.16 -6.42
C LEU A 35 6.61 16.73 -5.95
N GLN A 36 5.60 17.55 -6.18
CA GLN A 36 4.22 17.24 -5.79
C GLN A 36 3.63 16.06 -6.59
N ARG A 37 3.97 15.96 -7.88
CA ARG A 37 3.58 14.81 -8.72
C ARG A 37 4.27 13.51 -8.27
N GLY A 38 5.54 13.57 -7.88
CA GLY A 38 6.27 12.41 -7.36
C GLY A 38 5.68 11.85 -6.07
N TYR A 39 5.27 12.73 -5.15
CA TYR A 39 4.64 12.33 -3.89
C TYR A 39 3.28 11.65 -4.10
N TRP A 40 2.48 12.14 -5.05
CA TRP A 40 1.18 11.52 -5.40
C TRP A 40 1.33 10.11 -5.97
N ILE A 41 2.32 9.89 -6.85
CA ILE A 41 2.60 8.55 -7.42
C ILE A 41 3.08 7.58 -6.35
N TYR A 42 3.87 8.06 -5.38
CA TYR A 42 4.35 7.23 -4.28
C TYR A 42 3.21 6.74 -3.38
N GLN A 43 2.27 7.62 -3.02
CA GLN A 43 1.09 7.24 -2.22
C GLN A 43 0.21 6.22 -2.97
N LEU A 44 -0.03 6.45 -4.26
CA LEU A 44 -0.84 5.53 -5.07
C LEU A 44 -0.18 4.14 -5.20
N ARG A 45 1.16 4.07 -5.22
CA ARG A 45 1.90 2.79 -5.25
C ARG A 45 1.74 2.01 -3.94
N GLN A 46 1.72 2.69 -2.79
CA GLN A 46 1.54 2.03 -1.50
C GLN A 46 0.14 1.40 -1.37
N GLU A 47 -0.89 2.06 -1.89
CA GLU A 47 -2.26 1.52 -1.90
C GLU A 47 -2.41 0.32 -2.84
N ARG A 48 -1.74 0.37 -4.00
CA ARG A 48 -1.69 -0.75 -4.96
C ARG A 48 -1.08 -2.00 -4.35
N ILE A 49 0.08 -1.88 -3.68
CA ILE A 49 0.77 -3.02 -3.06
C ILE A 49 -0.10 -3.70 -1.99
N ARG A 50 -0.78 -2.91 -1.14
CA ARG A 50 -1.69 -3.46 -0.13
C ARG A 50 -2.88 -4.20 -0.75
N THR A 51 -3.40 -3.68 -1.86
CA THR A 51 -4.54 -4.28 -2.55
C THR A 51 -4.12 -5.55 -3.29
N GLU A 52 -2.99 -5.54 -3.97
CA GLU A 52 -2.44 -6.71 -4.66
C GLU A 52 -2.11 -7.85 -3.70
N ASN A 53 -1.50 -7.53 -2.55
CA ASN A 53 -1.20 -8.54 -1.53
C ASN A 53 -2.49 -9.17 -0.98
N LYS A 54 -3.54 -8.37 -0.74
CA LYS A 54 -4.84 -8.89 -0.32
C LYS A 54 -5.49 -9.77 -1.38
N VAL A 55 -5.41 -9.38 -2.65
CA VAL A 55 -5.95 -10.19 -3.76
C VAL A 55 -5.19 -11.51 -3.87
N GLN A 56 -3.86 -11.51 -3.72
CA GLN A 56 -3.07 -12.74 -3.74
C GLN A 56 -3.39 -13.65 -2.55
N GLN A 57 -3.51 -13.09 -1.34
CA GLN A 57 -3.93 -13.85 -0.16
C GLN A 57 -5.31 -14.47 -0.33
N LEU A 58 -6.30 -13.67 -0.73
CA LEU A 58 -7.66 -14.15 -0.96
C LEU A 58 -7.74 -15.20 -2.07
N LYS A 59 -6.90 -15.09 -3.12
CA LYS A 59 -6.83 -16.10 -4.17
C LYS A 59 -6.26 -17.42 -3.64
N ALA A 60 -5.17 -17.38 -2.87
CA ALA A 60 -4.59 -18.56 -2.25
C ALA A 60 -5.55 -19.22 -1.25
N GLU A 61 -6.26 -18.43 -0.44
CA GLU A 61 -7.29 -18.93 0.47
C GLU A 61 -8.45 -19.58 -0.28
N ASN A 62 -8.90 -18.97 -1.38
CA ASN A 62 -9.99 -19.53 -2.18
C ASN A 62 -9.58 -20.84 -2.88
N ASP A 63 -8.35 -20.92 -3.40
CA ASP A 63 -7.83 -22.15 -3.99
C ASP A 63 -7.72 -23.27 -2.93
N ALA A 64 -7.27 -22.95 -1.71
CA ALA A 64 -7.23 -23.89 -0.60
C ALA A 64 -8.64 -24.34 -0.16
N LEU A 65 -9.61 -23.42 -0.08
CA LEU A 65 -10.99 -23.73 0.26
C LEU A 65 -11.69 -24.54 -0.84
N ALA A 66 -11.36 -24.31 -2.11
CA ALA A 66 -11.88 -25.09 -3.22
C ALA A 66 -11.38 -26.53 -3.16
N GLN A 67 -10.10 -26.72 -2.86
CA GLN A 67 -9.51 -28.04 -2.65
C GLN A 67 -10.13 -28.74 -1.43
N GLU A 68 -10.32 -28.02 -0.31
CA GLU A 68 -10.98 -28.57 0.87
C GLU A 68 -12.42 -28.96 0.58
N LYS A 69 -13.16 -28.16 -0.18
CA LYS A 69 -14.52 -28.50 -0.62
C LYS A 69 -14.57 -29.77 -1.46
N GLU A 70 -13.58 -30.01 -2.32
CA GLU A 70 -13.46 -31.26 -3.07
C GLU A 70 -13.16 -32.44 -2.13
N ASN A 71 -12.22 -32.27 -1.19
CA ASN A 71 -11.88 -33.29 -0.20
C ASN A 71 -13.05 -33.65 0.72
N LEU A 72 -13.89 -32.68 1.08
CA LEU A 72 -15.13 -32.92 1.85
C LEU A 72 -16.17 -33.75 1.09
N GLY A 73 -16.00 -33.95 -0.23
CA GLY A 73 -16.79 -34.94 -0.98
C GLY A 73 -16.37 -36.38 -0.71
N ASP A 74 -15.15 -36.61 -0.18
CA ASP A 74 -14.65 -37.94 0.16
C ASP A 74 -14.93 -38.27 1.63
N ILE A 75 -15.78 -39.29 1.84
CA ILE A 75 -16.14 -39.80 3.17
C ILE A 75 -14.89 -40.23 3.96
N LYS A 76 -13.87 -40.79 3.29
CA LYS A 76 -12.64 -41.22 3.97
C LYS A 76 -11.83 -40.04 4.49
N TYR A 77 -11.84 -38.93 3.76
CA TYR A 77 -11.19 -37.70 4.19
C TYR A 77 -11.91 -37.11 5.41
N ILE A 78 -13.24 -37.03 5.38
CA ILE A 78 -14.05 -36.58 6.52
C ILE A 78 -13.78 -37.44 7.76
N GLU A 79 -13.76 -38.77 7.61
CA GLU A 79 -13.46 -39.69 8.71
C GLU A 79 -12.06 -39.47 9.29
N LYS A 80 -11.07 -39.24 8.43
CA LYS A 80 -9.71 -38.92 8.85
C LYS A 80 -9.66 -37.60 9.64
N VAL A 81 -10.26 -36.52 9.13
CA VAL A 81 -10.31 -35.22 9.84
C VAL A 81 -11.04 -35.35 11.18
N ALA A 82 -12.15 -36.09 11.21
CA ALA A 82 -12.90 -36.37 12.42
C ALA A 82 -12.05 -37.08 13.50
N ARG A 83 -11.25 -38.07 13.10
CA ARG A 83 -10.34 -38.79 14.00
C ARG A 83 -9.14 -37.92 14.41
N ASP A 84 -8.50 -37.24 13.46
CA ASP A 84 -7.23 -36.53 13.67
C ASP A 84 -7.40 -35.19 14.40
N GLU A 85 -8.39 -34.38 14.02
CA GLU A 85 -8.59 -33.03 14.58
C GLU A 85 -9.61 -33.01 15.72
N HIS A 86 -10.63 -33.85 15.64
CA HIS A 86 -11.73 -33.86 16.61
C HIS A 86 -11.71 -35.06 17.57
N ASN A 87 -10.74 -35.98 17.45
CA ASN A 87 -10.65 -37.21 18.26
C ASN A 87 -11.96 -38.02 18.29
N MET A 88 -12.75 -37.95 17.20
CA MET A 88 -13.99 -38.70 17.07
C MET A 88 -13.69 -40.13 16.62
N VAL A 89 -14.48 -41.09 17.09
CA VAL A 89 -14.37 -42.50 16.71
C VAL A 89 -15.73 -43.09 16.38
N GLY A 90 -15.73 -44.19 15.63
CA GLY A 90 -16.95 -44.92 15.28
C GLY A 90 -17.70 -45.40 16.53
N LYS A 91 -19.03 -45.58 16.41
CA LYS A 91 -19.92 -45.92 17.55
C LYS A 91 -19.48 -47.14 18.38
N ASN A 92 -18.71 -48.06 17.81
CA ASN A 92 -18.26 -49.29 18.46
C ASN A 92 -16.73 -49.42 18.50
N GLU A 93 -15.98 -48.33 18.30
CA GLU A 93 -14.52 -48.33 18.31
C GLU A 93 -13.95 -47.69 19.60
N ILE A 94 -12.80 -48.17 20.05
CA ILE A 94 -12.11 -47.63 21.23
C ILE A 94 -11.31 -46.39 20.81
N PRO A 95 -11.48 -45.23 21.46
CA PRO A 95 -10.74 -44.02 21.13
C PRO A 95 -9.26 -44.13 21.49
N LEU A 96 -8.40 -43.81 20.53
CA LEU A 96 -6.95 -43.73 20.71
C LEU A 96 -6.54 -42.25 20.69
N PHE A 97 -6.21 -41.70 21.85
CA PHE A 97 -5.74 -40.32 21.97
C PHE A 97 -4.21 -40.28 21.82
N MET A 98 -3.70 -39.64 20.76
CA MET A 98 -2.27 -39.36 20.65
C MET A 98 -1.95 -38.08 21.43
N VAL A 99 -1.34 -38.22 22.61
CA VAL A 99 -0.82 -37.08 23.36
C VAL A 99 0.46 -36.60 22.69
N LYS A 100 0.39 -35.49 21.94
CA LYS A 100 1.61 -34.79 21.49
C LYS A 100 2.32 -34.22 22.73
N LYS A 101 3.57 -34.63 22.92
CA LYS A 101 4.46 -34.17 23.99
C LYS A 101 5.07 -32.81 23.67
#